data_AF-A0A2K9NX58-F1
#
_entry.id   AF-A0A2K9NX58-F1
#
_cell.length_a   1.000
_cell.length_b   1.000
_cell.length_c   1.000
_cell.angle_alpha   90.00
_cell.angle_beta   90.00
_cell.angle_gamma   90.00
#
_symmetry.space_group_name_H-M   'P 1'
#
loop_
_entity.id
_entity.type
_entity.pdbx_description
1 polymer ?
#
loop_
_entity_poly.entity_id
_entity_poly.type
_entity_poly.pdbx_seq_one_letter_code
_entity_poly.pdbx_strand_id
1 'polypeptide(L)'
;MKISLLPLLLLGLISFYGCSKKSSIPADHNSEALSSNDELFQHPEEVTLYNPNQINAENIKKCAFATSDKDSCKVELSPLLGVGKDTISVNDILNRTMSSQASYLQTFRNILNQMPKESLQMFGAVNAIVISERIVPSFYHYGSGAIYLSSSYFWKTPEEKALIKKKDYREDYGISLQFLESSDYYKNGKSLYRNSSAKYRTEETMGPVLARLLYHELAHANDFFPKSYYNSATFDKTKTYYDLTNERWDQEQIVSQKLKSPLASKLLLKMGGILYQGEKATSEEINTKAYTVVDEFKHDVAANLYGYSTPREDLAMMIEQSMVYHHYGFSAYSIFIKLPSPNFKVPDDFDYPIAGGIKNKIADPKVKERAQDVLEKFFEADYVNRIVTSLDTLKSKDIPEDANWDTIGTYY
;
A
#
# COMPACT_ATOMS: atom_id res chain seq x y z
N MET A 1 -26.66 10.27 71.35
CA MET A 1 -26.06 9.12 70.64
C MET A 1 -26.75 9.01 69.28
N LYS A 2 -25.94 8.95 68.21
CA LYS A 2 -26.28 8.88 66.77
C LYS A 2 -26.80 10.17 66.08
N ILE A 3 -25.79 10.90 65.63
CA ILE A 3 -25.76 11.82 64.48
C ILE A 3 -26.04 11.02 63.19
N SER A 4 -26.83 11.57 62.26
CA SER A 4 -26.83 11.14 60.85
C SER A 4 -26.96 12.35 59.94
N LEU A 5 -25.98 12.46 59.05
CA LEU A 5 -25.68 13.58 58.18
C LEU A 5 -26.66 13.70 57.00
N LEU A 6 -26.90 14.97 56.63
CA LEU A 6 -27.45 15.45 55.37
C LEU A 6 -26.46 15.15 54.21
N PRO A 7 -26.89 14.68 53.03
CA PRO A 7 -26.00 14.61 51.87
C PRO A 7 -25.96 15.97 51.16
N LEU A 8 -24.75 16.53 51.10
CA LEU A 8 -24.36 17.70 50.33
C LEU A 8 -24.56 17.41 48.83
N LEU A 9 -25.37 18.20 48.13
CA LEU A 9 -25.37 18.24 46.67
C LEU A 9 -24.07 18.88 46.19
N LEU A 10 -23.12 18.07 45.75
CA LEU A 10 -21.92 18.51 45.04
C LEU A 10 -22.31 18.78 43.58
N LEU A 11 -22.39 20.05 43.17
CA LEU A 11 -22.37 20.43 41.76
C LEU A 11 -20.99 20.04 41.20
N GLY A 12 -20.91 18.87 40.56
CA GLY A 12 -19.77 18.51 39.74
C GLY A 12 -19.78 19.34 38.46
N LEU A 13 -18.79 20.23 38.31
CA LEU A 13 -18.45 20.84 37.03
C LEU A 13 -18.22 19.73 35.99
N ILE A 14 -19.13 19.63 35.03
CA ILE A 14 -18.94 18.85 33.81
C ILE A 14 -17.84 19.56 33.02
N SER A 15 -16.61 19.08 33.16
CA SER A 15 -15.56 19.39 32.20
C SER A 15 -15.95 18.71 30.90
N PHE A 16 -16.49 19.48 29.95
CA PHE A 16 -16.58 19.08 28.55
C PHE A 16 -15.15 18.95 28.02
N TYR A 17 -14.50 17.82 28.27
CA TYR A 17 -13.44 17.35 27.40
C TYR A 17 -14.10 17.11 26.04
N GLY A 18 -13.86 18.03 25.10
CA GLY A 18 -14.24 17.85 23.72
C GLY A 18 -13.68 16.52 23.24
N CYS A 19 -14.58 15.57 22.96
CA CYS A 19 -14.22 14.35 22.26
C CYS A 19 -13.64 14.79 20.91
N SER A 20 -12.33 14.61 20.70
CA SER A 20 -11.81 14.50 19.35
C SER A 20 -12.66 13.44 18.65
N LYS A 21 -13.31 13.82 17.55
CA LYS A 21 -14.06 12.87 16.74
C LYS A 21 -13.04 11.91 16.15
N LYS A 22 -13.03 10.67 16.68
CA LYS A 22 -12.31 9.55 16.08
C LYS A 22 -12.65 9.49 14.59
N SER A 23 -11.65 9.25 13.74
CA SER A 23 -11.84 9.17 12.29
C SER A 23 -12.98 8.21 11.93
N SER A 24 -13.79 8.60 10.95
CA SER A 24 -14.88 7.77 10.42
C SER A 24 -14.38 6.73 9.44
N ILE A 25 -13.16 6.90 8.92
CA ILE A 25 -12.46 5.91 8.08
C ILE A 25 -12.08 4.73 8.98
N PRO A 26 -12.53 3.50 8.69
CA PRO A 26 -12.11 2.31 9.40
C PRO A 26 -10.59 2.20 9.40
N ALA A 27 -10.04 1.94 10.59
CA ALA A 27 -8.64 1.61 10.76
C ALA A 27 -8.27 0.53 9.74
N ASP A 28 -7.31 0.86 8.90
CA ASP A 28 -6.58 -0.06 8.06
C ASP A 28 -5.12 -0.03 8.53
N HIS A 29 -4.22 -0.54 7.68
CA HIS A 29 -2.79 -0.47 7.92
C HIS A 29 -2.25 0.94 8.18
N ASN A 30 -2.97 2.04 7.89
CA ASN A 30 -2.52 3.40 8.20
C ASN A 30 -2.22 3.57 9.69
N SER A 31 -3.14 3.21 10.59
CA SER A 31 -2.95 3.47 12.03
C SER A 31 -1.86 2.60 12.63
N GLU A 32 -1.75 1.35 12.18
CA GLU A 32 -0.69 0.43 12.62
C GLU A 32 0.66 0.79 11.99
N ALA A 33 0.68 1.25 10.75
CA ALA A 33 1.89 1.76 10.11
C ALA A 33 2.40 3.02 10.82
N LEU A 34 1.52 3.98 11.18
CA LEU A 34 1.91 5.13 11.98
C LEU A 34 2.49 4.72 13.33
N SER A 35 1.75 3.88 14.08
CA SER A 35 2.17 3.41 15.40
C SER A 35 3.48 2.64 15.35
N SER A 36 3.62 1.72 14.40
CA SER A 36 4.85 0.93 14.27
C SER A 36 6.04 1.81 13.86
N ASN A 37 5.83 2.87 13.07
CA ASN A 37 6.87 3.78 12.61
C ASN A 37 6.98 5.07 13.47
N ASP A 38 6.46 5.07 14.70
CA ASP A 38 6.44 6.23 15.61
C ASP A 38 7.83 6.87 15.80
N GLU A 39 8.89 6.04 15.87
CA GLU A 39 10.26 6.54 16.01
C GLU A 39 10.70 7.47 14.87
N LEU A 40 10.20 7.29 13.63
CA LEU A 40 10.41 8.25 12.56
C LEU A 40 9.81 9.61 12.93
N PHE A 41 8.56 9.60 13.37
CA PHE A 41 7.77 10.80 13.61
C PHE A 41 8.25 11.61 14.82
N GLN A 42 8.92 10.94 15.77
CA GLN A 42 9.60 11.59 16.89
C GLN A 42 10.92 12.30 16.49
N HIS A 43 11.49 11.93 15.34
CA HIS A 43 12.80 12.42 14.87
C HIS A 43 12.75 13.06 13.47
N PRO A 44 11.90 14.09 13.25
CA PRO A 44 11.82 14.76 11.95
C PRO A 44 13.16 15.35 11.50
N GLU A 45 14.03 15.77 12.42
CA GLU A 45 15.37 16.31 12.14
C GLU A 45 16.27 15.35 11.34
N GLU A 46 16.05 14.04 11.43
CA GLU A 46 16.88 13.04 10.76
C GLU A 46 16.63 12.92 9.26
N VAL A 47 15.56 13.53 8.74
CA VAL A 47 15.31 13.59 7.29
C VAL A 47 15.59 14.98 6.72
N THR A 48 16.27 15.00 5.59
CA THR A 48 16.60 16.23 4.85
C THR A 48 15.83 16.28 3.55
N LEU A 49 15.16 17.41 3.29
CA LEU A 49 14.46 17.68 2.04
C LEU A 49 15.48 17.81 0.90
N TYR A 50 15.16 17.27 -0.28
CA TYR A 50 16.04 17.34 -1.45
C TYR A 50 16.44 18.78 -1.81
N ASN A 51 15.49 19.71 -1.70
CA ASN A 51 15.74 21.14 -1.87
C ASN A 51 15.34 21.88 -0.57
N PRO A 52 16.26 21.99 0.41
CA PRO A 52 15.95 22.58 1.71
C PRO A 52 15.81 24.11 1.66
N ASN A 53 16.28 24.75 0.59
CA ASN A 53 16.26 26.21 0.43
C ASN A 53 15.00 26.72 -0.30
N GLN A 54 14.06 25.83 -0.67
CA GLN A 54 12.82 26.25 -1.29
C GLN A 54 11.91 26.96 -0.28
N ILE A 55 11.12 27.93 -0.76
CA ILE A 55 10.25 28.80 0.07
C ILE A 55 9.35 28.00 1.02
N ASN A 56 8.86 26.84 0.60
CA ASN A 56 7.91 26.02 1.37
C ASN A 56 8.57 24.83 2.10
N ALA A 57 9.89 24.77 2.23
CA ALA A 57 10.60 23.62 2.79
C ALA A 57 10.11 23.25 4.20
N GLU A 58 9.97 24.23 5.08
CA GLU A 58 9.52 24.04 6.47
C GLU A 58 8.07 23.53 6.53
N ASN A 59 7.18 24.07 5.71
CA ASN A 59 5.78 23.63 5.66
C ASN A 59 5.66 22.19 5.14
N ILE A 60 6.39 21.83 4.08
CA ILE A 60 6.41 20.46 3.55
C ILE A 60 6.82 19.49 4.65
N LYS A 61 7.92 19.79 5.37
CA LYS A 61 8.42 18.95 6.45
C LYS A 61 7.44 18.88 7.62
N LYS A 62 6.93 20.03 8.10
CA LYS A 62 5.95 20.08 9.19
C LYS A 62 4.71 19.25 8.88
N CYS A 63 4.14 19.40 7.68
CA CYS A 63 2.92 18.70 7.30
C CYS A 63 3.13 17.21 7.06
N ALA A 64 4.28 16.80 6.52
CA ALA A 64 4.63 15.39 6.37
C ALA A 64 4.81 14.66 7.71
N PHE A 65 5.00 15.38 8.82
CA PHE A 65 5.16 14.79 10.16
C PHE A 65 3.94 15.00 11.06
N ALA A 66 2.83 15.47 10.50
CA ALA A 66 1.54 15.51 11.19
C ALA A 66 0.93 14.11 11.28
N THR A 67 0.85 13.55 12.49
CA THR A 67 0.33 12.20 12.75
C THR A 67 -1.03 12.17 13.45
N SER A 68 -1.54 13.32 13.90
CA SER A 68 -2.84 13.43 14.58
C SER A 68 -3.85 14.25 13.78
N ASP A 69 -5.13 14.09 14.12
CA ASP A 69 -6.23 14.92 13.60
C ASP A 69 -5.98 16.41 13.86
N LYS A 70 -5.55 16.74 15.07
CA LYS A 70 -5.28 18.12 15.52
C LYS A 70 -4.08 18.75 14.83
N ASP A 71 -3.09 17.94 14.46
CA ASP A 71 -1.86 18.41 13.84
C ASP A 71 -1.92 18.36 12.31
N SER A 72 -2.97 17.76 11.72
CA SER A 72 -3.17 17.70 10.27
C SER A 72 -3.12 19.10 9.66
N CYS A 73 -2.26 19.27 8.67
CA CYS A 73 -2.12 20.55 8.00
C CYS A 73 -3.31 20.87 7.10
N LYS A 74 -3.65 22.15 7.04
CA LYS A 74 -4.40 22.72 5.92
C LYS A 74 -3.67 22.44 4.61
N VAL A 75 -4.42 22.05 3.59
CA VAL A 75 -3.86 21.73 2.27
C VAL A 75 -3.09 22.92 1.69
N GLU A 76 -3.54 24.16 1.89
CA GLU A 76 -2.85 25.36 1.40
C GLU A 76 -1.43 25.55 1.94
N LEU A 77 -1.08 24.97 3.09
CA LEU A 77 0.27 25.06 3.67
C LEU A 77 1.29 24.17 2.94
N SER A 78 0.87 22.97 2.56
CA SER A 78 1.65 22.04 1.72
C SER A 78 0.69 21.41 0.71
N PRO A 79 0.42 22.07 -0.44
CA PRO A 79 -0.54 21.56 -1.40
C PRO A 79 -0.08 20.23 -1.99
N LEU A 80 -1.03 19.39 -2.40
CA LEU A 80 -0.79 18.22 -3.24
C LEU A 80 0.03 18.64 -4.47
N LEU A 81 0.97 17.79 -4.89
CA LEU A 81 1.94 18.10 -5.94
C LEU A 81 1.25 18.45 -7.26
N GLY A 82 0.14 17.80 -7.60
CA GLY A 82 -0.58 18.00 -8.86
C GLY A 82 -1.40 19.31 -8.93
N VAL A 83 -1.61 20.00 -7.81
CA VAL A 83 -2.41 21.23 -7.78
C VAL A 83 -1.75 22.32 -8.63
N GLY A 84 -2.47 22.77 -9.65
CA GLY A 84 -1.98 23.82 -10.56
C GLY A 84 -0.94 23.31 -11.57
N LYS A 85 -0.86 22.00 -11.78
CA LYS A 85 0.03 21.39 -12.78
C LYS A 85 -0.76 20.51 -13.75
N ASP A 86 -0.46 20.67 -15.03
CA ASP A 86 -0.98 19.78 -16.07
C ASP A 86 -0.21 18.46 -16.12
N THR A 87 1.11 18.55 -15.92
CA THR A 87 2.05 17.43 -15.94
C THR A 87 3.03 17.50 -14.78
N ILE A 88 3.41 16.33 -14.27
CA ILE A 88 4.36 16.18 -13.16
C ILE A 88 5.72 15.73 -13.70
N SER A 89 6.76 16.48 -13.35
CA SER A 89 8.16 16.15 -13.68
C SER A 89 8.88 15.48 -12.51
N VAL A 90 10.02 14.84 -12.81
CA VAL A 90 10.90 14.27 -11.77
C VAL A 90 11.36 15.32 -10.76
N ASN A 91 11.64 16.55 -11.19
CA ASN A 91 12.04 17.62 -10.27
C ASN A 91 10.89 18.07 -9.37
N ASP A 92 9.64 18.03 -9.84
CA ASP A 92 8.48 18.33 -8.99
C ASP A 92 8.34 17.30 -7.86
N ILE A 93 8.55 16.02 -8.18
CA ILE A 93 8.57 14.92 -7.22
C ILE A 93 9.70 15.12 -6.23
N LEU A 94 10.93 15.33 -6.71
CA LEU A 94 12.09 15.47 -5.84
C LEU A 94 12.01 16.70 -4.94
N ASN A 95 11.43 17.82 -5.39
CA ASN A 95 11.20 18.97 -4.52
C ASN A 95 10.23 18.68 -3.35
N ARG A 96 9.46 17.58 -3.40
CA ARG A 96 8.62 17.10 -2.30
C ARG A 96 9.22 15.90 -1.55
N THR A 97 10.40 15.44 -1.93
CA THR A 97 11.06 14.27 -1.32
C THR A 97 12.06 14.68 -0.26
N MET A 98 11.97 14.05 0.91
CA MET A 98 12.97 14.10 1.97
C MET A 98 13.48 12.70 2.31
N SER A 99 14.71 12.62 2.79
CA SER A 99 15.31 11.33 3.14
C SER A 99 16.30 11.40 4.29
N SER A 100 16.45 10.28 5.00
CA SER A 100 17.50 10.06 6.00
C SER A 100 18.92 9.99 5.40
N GLN A 101 19.05 9.64 4.11
CA GLN A 101 20.33 9.54 3.43
C GLN A 101 20.30 10.23 2.06
N ALA A 102 21.39 10.95 1.74
CA ALA A 102 21.55 11.57 0.42
C ALA A 102 21.61 10.53 -0.71
N SER A 103 22.13 9.33 -0.44
CA SER A 103 22.23 8.26 -1.44
C SER A 103 20.86 7.77 -1.91
N TYR A 104 19.84 7.74 -1.04
CA TYR A 104 18.49 7.34 -1.46
C TYR A 104 17.83 8.38 -2.35
N LEU A 105 18.06 9.68 -2.12
CA LEU A 105 17.56 10.73 -3.02
C LEU A 105 18.14 10.57 -4.43
N GLN A 106 19.43 10.24 -4.53
CA GLN A 106 20.08 9.99 -5.81
C GLN A 106 19.51 8.73 -6.49
N THR A 107 19.37 7.63 -5.76
CA THR A 107 18.73 6.39 -6.26
C THR A 107 17.30 6.66 -6.73
N PHE A 108 16.52 7.42 -5.95
CA PHE A 108 15.15 7.76 -6.29
C PHE A 108 15.08 8.60 -7.57
N ARG A 109 15.91 9.64 -7.69
CA ARG A 109 16.04 10.44 -8.92
C ARG A 109 16.32 9.55 -10.12
N ASN A 110 17.29 8.63 -10.01
CA ASN A 110 17.69 7.79 -11.13
C ASN A 110 16.56 6.84 -11.56
N ILE A 111 15.85 6.25 -10.61
CA ILE A 111 14.71 5.38 -10.89
C ILE A 111 13.54 6.19 -11.49
N LEU A 112 13.21 7.35 -10.93
CA LEU A 112 12.15 8.23 -11.47
C LEU A 112 12.43 8.64 -12.93
N ASN A 113 13.69 8.89 -13.28
CA ASN A 113 14.09 9.20 -14.67
C ASN A 113 13.93 8.01 -15.63
N GLN A 114 13.90 6.77 -15.11
CA GLN A 114 13.68 5.56 -15.88
C GLN A 114 12.20 5.13 -15.88
N MET A 115 11.39 5.66 -14.96
CA MET A 115 9.96 5.38 -14.92
C MET A 115 9.24 6.01 -16.14
N PRO A 116 8.19 5.34 -16.64
CA PRO A 116 7.31 5.90 -17.67
C PRO A 116 6.75 7.26 -17.24
N LYS A 117 6.70 8.25 -18.14
CA LYS A 117 6.28 9.62 -17.82
C LYS A 117 4.82 9.69 -17.33
N GLU A 118 3.96 8.85 -17.87
CA GLU A 118 2.56 8.72 -17.46
C GLU A 118 2.43 8.24 -16.01
N SER A 119 3.38 7.42 -15.54
CA SER A 119 3.40 6.94 -14.15
C SER A 119 3.70 8.08 -13.17
N LEU A 120 4.47 9.08 -13.59
CA LEU A 120 4.79 10.25 -12.74
C LEU A 120 3.53 11.05 -12.37
N GLN A 121 2.46 10.94 -13.17
CA GLN A 121 1.23 11.69 -12.92
C GLN A 121 0.51 11.25 -11.64
N MET A 122 0.74 10.01 -11.19
CA MET A 122 0.16 9.49 -9.94
C MET A 122 0.69 10.22 -8.70
N PHE A 123 1.90 10.80 -8.76
CA PHE A 123 2.43 11.62 -7.66
C PHE A 123 1.64 12.91 -7.42
N GLY A 124 0.68 13.25 -8.30
CA GLY A 124 -0.13 14.45 -8.12
C GLY A 124 -0.96 14.44 -6.85
N ALA A 125 -1.29 13.24 -6.36
CA ALA A 125 -2.10 13.01 -5.18
C ALA A 125 -1.31 12.97 -3.86
N VAL A 126 0.00 13.25 -3.87
CA VAL A 126 0.80 13.34 -2.64
C VAL A 126 1.31 14.76 -2.42
N ASN A 127 1.47 15.17 -1.16
CA ASN A 127 2.10 16.45 -0.83
C ASN A 127 3.60 16.31 -0.50
N ALA A 128 4.01 15.15 0.00
CA ALA A 128 5.37 14.86 0.44
C ALA A 128 5.71 13.37 0.31
N ILE A 129 7.02 13.10 0.21
CA ILE A 129 7.59 11.75 0.10
C ILE A 129 8.71 11.65 1.12
N VAL A 130 8.68 10.67 2.00
CA VAL A 130 9.69 10.47 3.05
C VAL A 130 10.36 9.12 2.84
N ILE A 131 11.70 9.08 2.74
CA ILE A 131 12.47 7.84 2.56
C ILE A 131 13.39 7.63 3.75
N SER A 132 13.22 6.53 4.51
CA SER A 132 13.96 6.30 5.75
C SER A 132 14.04 4.82 6.15
N GLU A 133 14.97 4.52 7.04
CA GLU A 133 15.32 3.19 7.56
C GLU A 133 14.40 2.82 8.71
N ARG A 134 13.79 3.84 9.30
CA ARG A 134 12.78 3.73 10.35
C ARG A 134 11.40 3.39 9.77
N ILE A 135 11.25 3.39 8.45
CA ILE A 135 10.00 3.05 7.76
C ILE A 135 10.01 1.56 7.41
N VAL A 136 9.22 0.78 8.13
CA VAL A 136 8.89 -0.62 7.82
C VAL A 136 7.47 -0.91 8.32
N PRO A 137 6.51 -1.23 7.44
CA PRO A 137 6.56 -1.18 5.97
C PRO A 137 6.46 0.26 5.42
N SER A 138 6.56 0.39 4.10
CA SER A 138 6.12 1.59 3.37
C SER A 138 4.60 1.75 3.46
N PHE A 139 4.10 2.99 3.39
CA PHE A 139 2.66 3.29 3.44
C PHE A 139 2.35 4.71 2.93
N TYR A 140 1.13 4.91 2.46
CA TYR A 140 0.50 6.23 2.34
C TYR A 140 -0.22 6.60 3.64
N HIS A 141 -0.19 7.88 4.05
CA HIS A 141 -0.98 8.41 5.17
C HIS A 141 -1.96 9.49 4.71
N TYR A 142 -3.27 9.21 4.82
CA TYR A 142 -4.30 10.15 4.39
C TYR A 142 -4.34 11.45 5.23
N GLY A 143 -3.98 11.39 6.52
CA GLY A 143 -4.03 12.54 7.43
C GLY A 143 -2.94 13.58 7.19
N SER A 144 -1.83 13.18 6.56
CA SER A 144 -0.79 14.11 6.08
C SER A 144 -0.82 14.29 4.57
N GLY A 145 -1.42 13.35 3.82
CA GLY A 145 -1.37 13.29 2.36
C GLY A 145 0.01 12.89 1.81
N ALA A 146 0.84 12.21 2.61
CA ALA A 146 2.23 11.88 2.27
C ALA A 146 2.42 10.37 2.10
N ILE A 147 3.46 10.00 1.33
CA ILE A 147 3.93 8.61 1.26
C ILE A 147 5.25 8.44 2.01
N TYR A 148 5.39 7.33 2.70
CA TYR A 148 6.54 6.95 3.51
C TYR A 148 7.11 5.67 2.92
N LEU A 149 8.35 5.71 2.46
CA LEU A 149 9.00 4.64 1.72
C LEU A 149 10.14 4.05 2.56
N SER A 150 10.08 2.74 2.75
CA SER A 150 11.15 1.98 3.39
C SER A 150 12.41 2.00 2.54
N SER A 151 13.58 2.24 3.15
CA SER A 151 14.86 2.13 2.45
C SER A 151 15.25 0.71 2.06
N SER A 152 14.47 -0.31 2.46
CA SER A 152 14.58 -1.66 1.91
C SER A 152 14.50 -1.70 0.38
N TYR A 153 13.87 -0.69 -0.24
CA TYR A 153 13.78 -0.49 -1.69
C TYR A 153 14.92 0.35 -2.29
N PHE A 154 15.84 0.87 -1.47
CA PHE A 154 16.84 1.87 -1.88
C PHE A 154 18.30 1.51 -1.57
N TRP A 155 18.58 0.56 -0.65
CA TRP A 155 19.95 0.15 -0.36
C TRP A 155 20.63 -0.53 -1.56
N LYS A 156 21.89 -0.20 -1.80
CA LYS A 156 22.75 -0.78 -2.85
C LYS A 156 23.93 -1.55 -2.25
N THR A 157 24.35 -1.21 -1.03
CA THR A 157 25.48 -1.84 -0.35
C THR A 157 25.08 -2.54 0.95
N PRO A 158 25.91 -3.46 1.48
CA PRO A 158 25.70 -4.08 2.78
C PRO A 158 25.61 -3.07 3.93
N GLU A 159 26.36 -1.97 3.85
CA GLU A 159 26.37 -0.91 4.87
C GLU A 159 25.02 -0.20 4.93
N GLU A 160 24.46 0.16 3.77
CA GLU A 160 23.10 0.74 3.69
C GLU A 160 22.04 -0.26 4.17
N LYS A 161 22.17 -1.55 3.81
CA LYS A 161 21.26 -2.61 4.29
C LYS A 161 21.31 -2.77 5.81
N ALA A 162 22.49 -2.65 6.42
CA ALA A 162 22.69 -2.82 7.86
C ALA A 162 22.05 -1.69 8.70
N LEU A 163 21.65 -0.57 8.07
CA LEU A 163 20.93 0.49 8.76
C LEU A 163 19.45 0.13 9.01
N ILE A 164 18.89 -0.83 8.27
CA ILE A 164 17.51 -1.29 8.42
C ILE A 164 17.46 -2.34 9.52
N LYS A 165 17.00 -1.93 10.70
CA LYS A 165 17.00 -2.77 11.91
C LYS A 165 15.62 -3.31 12.30
N LYS A 166 14.56 -2.64 11.84
CA LYS A 166 13.19 -2.94 12.21
C LYS A 166 12.64 -4.06 11.31
N LYS A 167 11.86 -4.97 11.90
CA LYS A 167 11.09 -6.00 11.20
C LYS A 167 9.71 -5.49 10.82
N ASP A 168 9.11 -6.09 9.79
CA ASP A 168 7.72 -5.79 9.46
C ASP A 168 6.82 -6.41 10.53
N TYR A 169 5.93 -5.61 11.12
CA TYR A 169 5.05 -6.05 12.20
C TYR A 169 4.04 -7.13 11.73
N ARG A 170 3.87 -7.27 10.41
CA ARG A 170 2.98 -8.22 9.77
C ARG A 170 3.63 -9.60 9.57
N GLU A 171 4.93 -9.77 9.83
CA GLU A 171 5.66 -11.04 9.64
C GLU A 171 5.01 -12.22 10.39
N ASP A 172 4.34 -11.95 11.52
CA ASP A 172 3.70 -12.98 12.35
C ASP A 172 2.20 -13.19 12.04
N TYR A 173 1.63 -12.42 11.11
CA TYR A 173 0.22 -12.55 10.76
C TYR A 173 -0.05 -13.87 10.03
N GLY A 174 -1.23 -14.45 10.28
CA GLY A 174 -1.60 -15.73 9.68
C GLY A 174 -0.80 -16.95 10.12
N ILE A 175 0.16 -16.86 11.06
CA ILE A 175 1.00 -17.99 11.48
C ILE A 175 0.19 -19.20 11.98
N SER A 176 -1.03 -18.96 12.49
CA SER A 176 -1.95 -20.02 12.94
C SER A 176 -2.63 -20.80 11.80
N LEU A 177 -2.51 -20.35 10.55
CA LEU A 177 -3.11 -21.00 9.39
C LEU A 177 -2.26 -22.17 8.90
N GLN A 178 -2.88 -23.10 8.18
CA GLN A 178 -2.23 -24.29 7.59
C GLN A 178 -1.81 -24.06 6.13
N PHE A 179 -1.57 -22.80 5.74
CA PHE A 179 -1.09 -22.45 4.41
C PHE A 179 -0.29 -21.15 4.42
N LEU A 180 0.52 -20.95 3.38
CA LEU A 180 1.12 -19.66 3.04
C LEU A 180 0.64 -19.23 1.66
N GLU A 181 0.53 -17.92 1.44
CA GLU A 181 0.42 -17.36 0.10
C GLU A 181 1.77 -16.74 -0.29
N SER A 182 2.20 -17.02 -1.51
CA SER A 182 3.37 -16.45 -2.13
C SER A 182 2.91 -15.67 -3.36
N SER A 183 2.84 -14.34 -3.19
CA SER A 183 2.59 -13.38 -4.26
C SER A 183 3.93 -12.90 -4.86
N ASP A 184 4.15 -13.18 -6.13
CA ASP A 184 5.37 -12.78 -6.84
C ASP A 184 5.10 -12.39 -8.31
N TYR A 185 6.09 -11.78 -8.94
CA TYR A 185 6.07 -11.27 -10.30
C TYR A 185 7.21 -11.90 -11.08
N TYR A 186 6.91 -12.59 -12.19
CA TYR A 186 7.90 -13.28 -13.01
C TYR A 186 8.00 -12.68 -14.41
N LYS A 187 9.25 -12.55 -14.90
CA LYS A 187 9.56 -12.23 -16.29
C LYS A 187 10.70 -13.12 -16.76
N ASN A 188 10.50 -13.82 -17.89
CA ASN A 188 11.48 -14.75 -18.46
C ASN A 188 11.99 -15.78 -17.43
N GLY A 189 11.07 -16.39 -16.67
CA GLY A 189 11.37 -17.39 -15.64
C GLY A 189 12.07 -16.85 -14.39
N LYS A 190 12.21 -15.53 -14.25
CA LYS A 190 12.92 -14.90 -13.12
C LYS A 190 11.97 -14.06 -12.28
N SER A 191 11.99 -14.29 -10.97
CA SER A 191 11.30 -13.45 -9.98
C SER A 191 11.80 -12.00 -10.05
N LEU A 192 10.89 -11.07 -9.80
CA LEU A 192 11.13 -9.65 -9.59
C LEU A 192 12.01 -9.43 -8.35
N TYR A 193 11.85 -10.26 -7.32
CA TYR A 193 12.57 -10.16 -6.06
C TYR A 193 13.85 -10.98 -5.99
N ARG A 194 14.29 -11.63 -7.08
CA ARG A 194 15.48 -12.51 -7.09
C ARG A 194 16.77 -11.90 -6.50
N ASN A 195 16.88 -10.57 -6.52
CA ASN A 195 18.04 -9.84 -6.03
C ASN A 195 17.83 -9.22 -4.62
N SER A 196 16.74 -9.54 -3.93
CA SER A 196 16.48 -9.06 -2.55
C SER A 196 17.56 -9.54 -1.57
N SER A 197 18.10 -10.74 -1.79
CA SER A 197 19.18 -11.35 -1.01
C SER A 197 20.58 -11.07 -1.56
N ALA A 198 20.72 -10.34 -2.67
CA ALA A 198 22.02 -10.04 -3.24
C ALA A 198 22.87 -9.19 -2.28
N LYS A 199 24.19 -9.40 -2.25
CA LYS A 199 25.09 -8.60 -1.42
C LYS A 199 25.13 -7.13 -1.88
N TYR A 200 25.05 -6.91 -3.18
CA TYR A 200 24.97 -5.60 -3.81
C TYR A 200 23.80 -5.55 -4.77
N ARG A 201 23.14 -4.40 -4.88
CA ARG A 201 22.03 -4.18 -5.81
C ARG A 201 22.32 -3.05 -6.78
N THR A 202 21.74 -3.17 -7.97
CA THR A 202 21.83 -2.16 -9.03
C THR A 202 20.47 -1.51 -9.25
N GLU A 203 20.47 -0.26 -9.69
CA GLU A 203 19.24 0.48 -10.00
C GLU A 203 18.39 -0.20 -11.07
N GLU A 204 19.01 -0.93 -12.02
CA GLU A 204 18.29 -1.77 -12.99
C GLU A 204 17.45 -2.85 -12.31
N THR A 205 18.00 -3.51 -11.28
CA THR A 205 17.30 -4.57 -10.56
C THR A 205 16.31 -4.04 -9.54
N MET A 206 16.57 -2.85 -8.97
CA MET A 206 15.72 -2.22 -7.97
C MET A 206 14.58 -1.42 -8.58
N GLY A 207 14.76 -0.85 -9.77
CA GLY A 207 13.82 0.04 -10.43
C GLY A 207 12.41 -0.56 -10.54
N PRO A 208 12.25 -1.76 -11.14
CA PRO A 208 10.93 -2.41 -11.21
C PRO A 208 10.33 -2.76 -9.84
N VAL A 209 11.16 -3.10 -8.84
CA VAL A 209 10.70 -3.41 -7.47
C VAL A 209 10.15 -2.16 -6.79
N LEU A 210 10.85 -1.03 -6.94
CA LEU A 210 10.41 0.26 -6.41
C LEU A 210 9.20 0.80 -7.20
N ALA A 211 9.16 0.66 -8.52
CA ALA A 211 8.02 1.08 -9.34
C ALA A 211 6.75 0.34 -8.94
N ARG A 212 6.82 -0.98 -8.73
CA ARG A 212 5.72 -1.80 -8.17
C ARG A 212 5.20 -1.21 -6.86
N LEU A 213 6.08 -0.95 -5.89
CA LEU A 213 5.71 -0.33 -4.62
C LEU A 213 5.05 1.04 -4.84
N LEU A 214 5.63 1.88 -5.69
CA LEU A 214 5.09 3.22 -5.95
C LEU A 214 3.69 3.15 -6.57
N TYR A 215 3.44 2.22 -7.49
CA TYR A 215 2.10 2.03 -8.04
C TYR A 215 1.08 1.69 -6.95
N HIS A 216 1.47 0.87 -5.97
CA HIS A 216 0.63 0.54 -4.82
C HIS A 216 0.35 1.75 -3.94
N GLU A 217 1.40 2.40 -3.41
CA GLU A 217 1.23 3.50 -2.45
C GLU A 217 0.58 4.74 -3.11
N LEU A 218 0.89 4.99 -4.38
CA LEU A 218 0.25 6.07 -5.11
C LEU A 218 -1.18 5.74 -5.51
N ALA A 219 -1.57 4.46 -5.64
CA ALA A 219 -2.97 4.09 -5.82
C ALA A 219 -3.78 4.48 -4.59
N HIS A 220 -3.26 4.23 -3.36
CA HIS A 220 -3.87 4.71 -2.13
C HIS A 220 -3.99 6.25 -2.12
N ALA A 221 -2.93 6.97 -2.51
CA ALA A 221 -3.01 8.44 -2.59
C ALA A 221 -4.11 8.92 -3.56
N ASN A 222 -4.18 8.34 -4.77
CA ASN A 222 -5.16 8.71 -5.79
C ASN A 222 -6.58 8.22 -5.47
N ASP A 223 -6.74 7.23 -4.60
CA ASP A 223 -8.04 6.82 -4.08
C ASP A 223 -8.70 7.95 -3.27
N PHE A 224 -7.91 8.58 -2.39
CA PHE A 224 -8.37 9.71 -1.58
C PHE A 224 -8.43 11.01 -2.38
N PHE A 225 -7.40 11.29 -3.18
CA PHE A 225 -7.24 12.53 -3.92
C PHE A 225 -7.00 12.27 -5.42
N PRO A 226 -8.00 11.78 -6.17
CA PRO A 226 -7.85 11.60 -7.60
C PRO A 226 -7.68 12.97 -8.30
N LYS A 227 -7.04 12.98 -9.48
CA LYS A 227 -6.81 14.21 -10.27
C LYS A 227 -8.08 14.99 -10.55
N SER A 228 -9.17 14.30 -10.87
CA SER A 228 -10.49 14.89 -11.07
C SER A 228 -10.99 15.66 -9.85
N TYR A 229 -10.60 15.24 -8.64
CA TYR A 229 -10.98 15.91 -7.40
C TYR A 229 -10.06 17.09 -7.08
N TYR A 230 -8.73 16.91 -6.99
CA TYR A 230 -7.85 18.00 -6.56
C TYR A 230 -7.76 19.17 -7.57
N ASN A 231 -8.22 18.97 -8.81
CA ASN A 231 -8.38 20.03 -9.81
C ASN A 231 -9.82 20.58 -9.91
N SER A 232 -10.76 20.08 -9.11
CA SER A 232 -12.14 20.54 -9.10
C SER A 232 -12.34 21.81 -8.25
N ALA A 233 -13.44 22.52 -8.51
CA ALA A 233 -13.85 23.66 -7.70
C ALA A 233 -14.27 23.28 -6.26
N THR A 234 -14.53 21.99 -5.99
CA THR A 234 -14.93 21.50 -4.66
C THR A 234 -13.74 21.11 -3.78
N PHE A 235 -12.51 21.20 -4.30
CA PHE A 235 -11.29 20.97 -3.52
C PHE A 235 -10.95 22.20 -2.66
N ASP A 236 -11.46 22.20 -1.44
CA ASP A 236 -11.27 23.29 -0.47
C ASP A 236 -9.90 23.20 0.21
N LYS A 237 -8.95 24.01 -0.28
CA LYS A 237 -7.57 24.03 0.23
C LYS A 237 -7.44 24.62 1.64
N THR A 238 -8.50 25.26 2.16
CA THR A 238 -8.48 25.86 3.50
C THR A 238 -8.75 24.84 4.61
N LYS A 239 -9.25 23.65 4.24
CA LYS A 239 -9.43 22.50 5.13
C LYS A 239 -8.16 21.68 5.30
N THR A 240 -8.09 20.92 6.39
CA THR A 240 -7.00 19.97 6.63
C THR A 240 -7.12 18.73 5.75
N TYR A 241 -6.01 18.02 5.55
CA TYR A 241 -6.04 16.71 4.89
C TYR A 241 -6.97 15.73 5.62
N TYR A 242 -6.95 15.74 6.96
CA TYR A 242 -7.85 14.94 7.79
C TYR A 242 -9.33 15.30 7.58
N ASP A 243 -9.69 16.59 7.60
CA ASP A 243 -11.08 17.01 7.42
C ASP A 243 -11.60 16.64 6.03
N LEU A 244 -10.81 16.89 4.98
CA LEU A 244 -11.20 16.57 3.60
C LEU A 244 -11.39 15.06 3.39
N THR A 245 -10.52 14.24 3.96
CA THR A 245 -10.58 12.78 3.81
C THR A 245 -11.77 12.18 4.57
N ASN A 246 -12.02 12.60 5.81
CA ASN A 246 -13.21 12.16 6.56
C ASN A 246 -14.50 12.65 5.92
N GLU A 247 -14.57 13.90 5.44
CA GLU A 247 -15.75 14.40 4.75
C GLU A 247 -16.05 13.59 3.48
N ARG A 248 -15.03 13.32 2.67
CA ARG A 248 -15.19 12.48 1.47
C ARG A 248 -15.61 11.06 1.84
N TRP A 249 -15.02 10.49 2.88
CA TRP A 249 -15.40 9.16 3.36
C TRP A 249 -16.87 9.09 3.78
N ASP A 250 -17.32 10.05 4.59
CA ASP A 250 -18.69 10.15 5.09
C ASP A 250 -19.71 10.36 3.97
N GLN A 251 -19.29 11.01 2.89
CA GLN A 251 -20.10 11.24 1.69
C GLN A 251 -19.96 10.13 0.64
N GLU A 252 -19.28 9.02 0.98
CA GLU A 252 -18.95 7.94 0.05
C GLU A 252 -18.34 8.49 -1.25
N GLN A 253 -17.25 9.25 -1.18
CA GLN A 253 -16.59 9.88 -2.33
C GLN A 253 -15.19 9.33 -2.61
N ILE A 254 -14.71 8.41 -1.77
CA ILE A 254 -13.47 7.69 -2.01
C ILE A 254 -13.70 6.66 -3.12
N VAL A 255 -12.73 6.47 -4.01
CA VAL A 255 -12.91 5.66 -5.22
C VAL A 255 -13.17 4.19 -4.86
N SER A 256 -12.44 3.67 -3.89
CA SER A 256 -12.55 2.29 -3.41
C SER A 256 -13.89 1.96 -2.73
N GLN A 257 -14.64 2.96 -2.25
CA GLN A 257 -16.00 2.74 -1.73
C GLN A 257 -17.01 2.42 -2.85
N LYS A 258 -16.66 2.69 -4.11
CA LYS A 258 -17.53 2.54 -5.28
C LYS A 258 -17.05 1.49 -6.28
N LEU A 259 -16.18 0.57 -5.85
CA LEU A 259 -15.73 -0.52 -6.71
C LEU A 259 -16.94 -1.32 -7.21
N LYS A 260 -17.04 -1.49 -8.53
CA LYS A 260 -18.04 -2.39 -9.11
C LYS A 260 -17.69 -3.83 -8.80
N SER A 261 -18.71 -4.67 -8.69
CA SER A 261 -18.57 -6.11 -8.39
C SER A 261 -17.71 -6.35 -7.14
N PRO A 262 -18.19 -5.98 -5.94
CA PRO A 262 -17.41 -6.12 -4.72
C PRO A 262 -17.07 -7.59 -4.42
N LEU A 263 -15.99 -7.80 -3.68
CA LEU A 263 -15.54 -9.12 -3.25
C LEU A 263 -16.61 -9.79 -2.39
N ALA A 264 -16.94 -11.04 -2.71
CA ALA A 264 -18.13 -11.71 -2.18
C ALA A 264 -17.81 -12.87 -1.23
N SER A 265 -16.62 -13.48 -1.35
CA SER A 265 -16.22 -14.62 -0.53
C SER A 265 -16.00 -14.19 0.92
N LYS A 266 -16.92 -14.64 1.79
CA LYS A 266 -16.81 -14.42 3.24
C LYS A 266 -15.55 -15.05 3.81
N LEU A 267 -15.18 -16.23 3.32
CA LEU A 267 -13.96 -16.90 3.74
C LEU A 267 -12.74 -16.05 3.41
N LEU A 268 -12.63 -15.56 2.17
CA LEU A 268 -11.46 -14.77 1.77
C LEU A 268 -11.40 -13.41 2.44
N LEU A 269 -12.54 -12.73 2.66
CA LEU A 269 -12.59 -11.51 3.48
C LEU A 269 -12.08 -11.77 4.90
N LYS A 270 -12.44 -12.91 5.50
CA LYS A 270 -11.95 -13.30 6.81
C LYS A 270 -10.46 -13.65 6.80
N MET A 271 -9.98 -14.33 5.75
CA MET A 271 -8.55 -14.57 5.54
C MET A 271 -7.77 -13.27 5.37
N GLY A 272 -8.35 -12.27 4.70
CA GLY A 272 -7.76 -10.94 4.56
C GLY A 272 -7.54 -10.25 5.91
N GLY A 273 -8.54 -10.32 6.80
CA GLY A 273 -8.40 -9.83 8.18
C GLY A 273 -7.27 -10.53 8.96
N ILE A 274 -7.13 -11.85 8.81
CA ILE A 274 -6.12 -12.64 9.53
C ILE A 274 -4.71 -12.43 8.96
N LEU A 275 -4.57 -12.49 7.64
CA LEU A 275 -3.28 -12.43 6.94
C LEU A 275 -2.71 -11.01 6.93
N TYR A 276 -3.56 -10.00 6.95
CA TYR A 276 -3.13 -8.62 6.74
C TYR A 276 -3.52 -7.67 7.87
N GLN A 277 -4.64 -7.85 8.56
CA GLN A 277 -5.05 -6.93 9.64
C GLN A 277 -4.77 -7.47 11.06
N GLY A 278 -4.02 -8.57 11.18
CA GLY A 278 -3.67 -9.16 12.48
C GLY A 278 -4.85 -9.76 13.25
N GLU A 279 -6.00 -10.01 12.60
CA GLU A 279 -7.12 -10.66 13.24
C GLU A 279 -6.75 -12.08 13.69
N LYS A 280 -7.27 -12.49 14.85
CA LYS A 280 -7.09 -13.86 15.33
C LYS A 280 -7.99 -14.82 14.56
N ALA A 281 -7.39 -15.88 14.02
CA ALA A 281 -8.13 -17.00 13.44
C ALA A 281 -8.92 -17.74 14.53
N THR A 282 -10.15 -18.17 14.21
CA THR A 282 -10.93 -19.09 15.05
C THR A 282 -10.62 -20.54 14.68
N SER A 283 -11.24 -21.50 15.37
CA SER A 283 -11.10 -22.92 15.04
C SER A 283 -11.54 -23.23 13.60
N GLU A 284 -12.44 -22.46 12.99
CA GLU A 284 -12.85 -22.66 11.60
C GLU A 284 -11.73 -22.28 10.62
N GLU A 285 -11.17 -21.09 10.73
CA GLU A 285 -10.10 -20.63 9.84
C GLU A 285 -8.80 -21.41 10.05
N ILE A 286 -8.47 -21.76 11.30
CA ILE A 286 -7.32 -22.61 11.61
C ILE A 286 -7.41 -23.96 10.90
N ASN A 287 -8.61 -24.55 10.79
CA ASN A 287 -8.82 -25.85 10.15
C ASN A 287 -9.08 -25.77 8.64
N THR A 288 -9.20 -24.56 8.09
CA THR A 288 -9.38 -24.34 6.65
C THR A 288 -8.12 -24.80 5.91
N LYS A 289 -8.32 -25.59 4.84
CA LYS A 289 -7.22 -26.15 4.05
C LYS A 289 -6.86 -25.22 2.89
N ALA A 290 -5.59 -25.26 2.50
CA ALA A 290 -5.05 -24.44 1.42
C ALA A 290 -5.88 -24.53 0.13
N TYR A 291 -6.29 -25.75 -0.28
CA TYR A 291 -7.09 -25.95 -1.49
C TYR A 291 -8.46 -25.27 -1.44
N THR A 292 -9.08 -25.14 -0.26
CA THR A 292 -10.35 -24.42 -0.10
C THR A 292 -10.16 -22.94 -0.37
N VAL A 293 -9.07 -22.36 0.15
CA VAL A 293 -8.71 -20.95 -0.09
C VAL A 293 -8.38 -20.73 -1.56
N VAL A 294 -7.65 -21.65 -2.20
CA VAL A 294 -7.35 -21.60 -3.65
C VAL A 294 -8.64 -21.62 -4.47
N ASP A 295 -9.56 -22.54 -4.18
CA ASP A 295 -10.81 -22.70 -4.93
C ASP A 295 -11.69 -21.45 -4.83
N GLU A 296 -11.91 -20.93 -3.62
CA GLU A 296 -12.61 -19.67 -3.40
C GLU A 296 -11.92 -18.52 -4.12
N PHE A 297 -10.59 -18.45 -4.02
CA PHE A 297 -9.83 -17.38 -4.64
C PHE A 297 -9.96 -17.41 -6.16
N LYS A 298 -10.00 -18.59 -6.80
CA LYS A 298 -10.18 -18.69 -8.25
C LYS A 298 -11.56 -18.19 -8.72
N HIS A 299 -12.60 -18.40 -7.91
CA HIS A 299 -13.98 -18.08 -8.29
C HIS A 299 -14.42 -16.64 -7.98
N ASP A 300 -13.71 -15.94 -7.10
CA ASP A 300 -13.99 -14.55 -6.74
C ASP A 300 -13.06 -13.55 -7.48
N VAL A 301 -13.36 -12.25 -7.43
CA VAL A 301 -12.94 -11.26 -8.43
C VAL A 301 -11.80 -10.32 -8.01
N ALA A 302 -11.10 -10.61 -6.90
CA ALA A 302 -9.89 -9.87 -6.52
C ALA A 302 -8.70 -10.23 -7.42
N ALA A 303 -7.84 -9.28 -7.78
CA ALA A 303 -6.61 -9.57 -8.55
C ALA A 303 -5.52 -10.25 -7.72
N ASN A 304 -5.56 -10.10 -6.40
CA ASN A 304 -4.61 -10.66 -5.45
C ASN A 304 -5.31 -10.97 -4.13
N LEU A 305 -4.80 -11.93 -3.34
CA LEU A 305 -5.35 -12.23 -2.02
C LEU A 305 -5.28 -11.01 -1.07
N TYR A 306 -4.30 -10.13 -1.25
CA TYR A 306 -4.20 -8.90 -0.47
C TYR A 306 -5.40 -7.98 -0.63
N GLY A 307 -6.12 -8.04 -1.76
CA GLY A 307 -7.33 -7.28 -1.99
C GLY A 307 -8.47 -7.56 -1.00
N TYR A 308 -8.48 -8.73 -0.36
CA TYR A 308 -9.49 -9.05 0.67
C TYR A 308 -9.24 -8.36 2.01
N SER A 309 -8.10 -7.68 2.18
CA SER A 309 -7.79 -6.89 3.37
C SER A 309 -8.74 -5.70 3.51
N THR A 310 -8.86 -4.87 2.47
CA THR A 310 -9.85 -3.78 2.39
C THR A 310 -10.17 -3.45 0.93
N PRO A 311 -11.29 -2.76 0.63
CA PRO A 311 -11.53 -2.26 -0.73
C PRO A 311 -10.42 -1.35 -1.28
N ARG A 312 -9.69 -0.65 -0.40
CA ARG A 312 -8.53 0.19 -0.76
C ARG A 312 -7.37 -0.67 -1.27
N GLU A 313 -7.12 -1.81 -0.61
CA GLU A 313 -6.10 -2.78 -1.05
C GLU A 313 -6.51 -3.45 -2.37
N ASP A 314 -7.78 -3.78 -2.56
CA ASP A 314 -8.26 -4.35 -3.83
C ASP A 314 -8.05 -3.37 -4.99
N LEU A 315 -8.38 -2.09 -4.77
CA LEU A 315 -8.07 -1.01 -5.70
C LEU A 315 -6.57 -0.93 -6.00
N ALA A 316 -5.73 -0.90 -4.97
CA ALA A 316 -4.28 -0.75 -5.11
C ALA A 316 -3.66 -1.93 -5.87
N MET A 317 -4.08 -3.17 -5.58
CA MET A 317 -3.58 -4.36 -6.26
C MET A 317 -3.98 -4.42 -7.74
N MET A 318 -5.17 -3.94 -8.11
CA MET A 318 -5.57 -3.83 -9.52
C MET A 318 -4.70 -2.83 -10.28
N ILE A 319 -4.40 -1.67 -9.69
CA ILE A 319 -3.48 -0.69 -10.27
C ILE A 319 -2.05 -1.25 -10.36
N GLU A 320 -1.54 -1.80 -9.27
CA GLU A 320 -0.18 -2.35 -9.20
C GLU A 320 0.04 -3.41 -10.29
N GLN A 321 -0.78 -4.48 -10.33
CA GLN A 321 -0.58 -5.56 -11.29
C GLN A 321 -0.72 -5.08 -12.73
N SER A 322 -1.69 -4.20 -13.01
CA SER A 322 -1.89 -3.65 -14.36
C SER A 322 -0.67 -2.85 -14.84
N MET A 323 -0.17 -1.96 -13.99
CA MET A 323 0.93 -1.05 -14.32
C MET A 323 2.28 -1.79 -14.37
N VAL A 324 2.51 -2.73 -13.45
CA VAL A 324 3.71 -3.59 -13.45
C VAL A 324 3.79 -4.40 -14.73
N TYR A 325 2.69 -5.01 -15.16
CA TYR A 325 2.67 -5.75 -16.40
C TYR A 325 2.88 -4.82 -17.60
N HIS A 326 2.09 -3.74 -17.70
CA HIS A 326 2.11 -2.82 -18.84
C HIS A 326 3.51 -2.25 -19.12
N HIS A 327 4.22 -1.81 -18.07
CA HIS A 327 5.50 -1.11 -18.23
C HIS A 327 6.73 -2.01 -18.15
N TYR A 328 6.64 -3.10 -17.39
CA TYR A 328 7.80 -3.93 -17.10
C TYR A 328 7.65 -5.36 -17.62
N GLY A 329 6.46 -5.80 -18.04
CA GLY A 329 6.20 -7.11 -18.62
C GLY A 329 6.30 -8.27 -17.62
N PHE A 330 6.14 -7.99 -16.33
CA PHE A 330 6.13 -9.04 -15.30
C PHE A 330 4.71 -9.59 -15.11
N SER A 331 4.56 -10.91 -15.22
CA SER A 331 3.32 -11.62 -14.91
C SER A 331 3.19 -11.82 -13.40
N ALA A 332 2.01 -11.56 -12.85
CA ALA A 332 1.72 -11.79 -11.42
C ALA A 332 1.37 -13.26 -11.16
N TYR A 333 1.77 -13.78 -10.02
CA TYR A 333 1.50 -15.13 -9.55
C TYR A 333 1.04 -15.07 -8.10
N SER A 334 -0.06 -15.76 -7.77
CA SER A 334 -0.44 -16.07 -6.39
C SER A 334 -0.42 -17.58 -6.22
N ILE A 335 0.55 -18.05 -5.44
CA ILE A 335 0.79 -19.48 -5.20
C ILE A 335 0.51 -19.79 -3.74
N PHE A 336 -0.28 -20.83 -3.50
CA PHE A 336 -0.64 -21.26 -2.15
C PHE A 336 0.17 -22.50 -1.80
N ILE A 337 0.73 -22.50 -0.60
CA ILE A 337 1.64 -23.54 -0.10
C ILE A 337 0.96 -24.23 1.07
N LYS A 338 0.95 -25.57 1.09
CA LYS A 338 0.38 -26.36 2.18
C LYS A 338 1.36 -26.33 3.37
N LEU A 339 0.87 -26.05 4.58
CA LEU A 339 1.63 -26.24 5.80
C LEU A 339 1.14 -27.49 6.55
N PRO A 340 2.03 -28.28 7.18
CA PRO A 340 1.64 -29.52 7.85
C PRO A 340 0.70 -29.35 9.04
N SER A 341 0.79 -28.21 9.73
CA SER A 341 0.01 -27.94 10.95
C SER A 341 -0.12 -26.43 11.21
N PRO A 342 -1.08 -26.00 12.05
CA PRO A 342 -1.12 -24.63 12.58
C PRO A 342 0.18 -24.26 13.28
N ASN A 343 0.60 -23.00 13.20
CA ASN A 343 1.83 -22.48 13.84
C ASN A 343 3.10 -23.24 13.42
N PHE A 344 3.11 -23.80 12.21
CA PHE A 344 4.24 -24.54 11.69
C PHE A 344 5.42 -23.60 11.47
N LYS A 345 6.56 -23.92 12.09
CA LYS A 345 7.82 -23.23 11.85
C LYS A 345 8.52 -23.89 10.67
N VAL A 346 8.65 -23.15 9.58
CA VAL A 346 9.28 -23.62 8.35
C VAL A 346 10.78 -23.84 8.58
N PRO A 347 11.30 -25.07 8.48
CA PRO A 347 12.73 -25.33 8.52
C PRO A 347 13.42 -24.89 7.22
N ASP A 348 14.75 -24.73 7.26
CA ASP A 348 15.55 -24.28 6.09
C ASP A 348 15.44 -25.23 4.88
N ASP A 349 15.20 -26.52 5.13
CA ASP A 349 15.09 -27.59 4.13
C ASP A 349 13.63 -27.94 3.76
N PHE A 350 12.67 -27.07 4.09
CA PHE A 350 11.27 -27.31 3.79
C PHE A 350 11.01 -27.36 2.28
N ASP A 351 10.46 -28.47 1.81
CA ASP A 351 10.03 -28.67 0.42
C ASP A 351 8.61 -28.09 0.26
N TYR A 352 8.51 -26.78 0.06
CA TYR A 352 7.27 -25.97 0.01
C TYR A 352 6.19 -26.59 -0.90
N PRO A 353 5.24 -27.39 -0.39
CA PRO A 353 4.35 -28.16 -1.27
C PRO A 353 3.21 -27.28 -1.76
N ILE A 354 2.98 -27.25 -3.08
CA ILE A 354 2.01 -26.34 -3.69
C ILE A 354 0.59 -26.90 -3.60
N ALA A 355 -0.32 -26.11 -3.03
CA ALA A 355 -1.76 -26.37 -2.99
C ALA A 355 -2.49 -25.99 -4.27
N GLY A 356 -1.84 -25.18 -5.11
CA GLY A 356 -2.38 -24.59 -6.32
C GLY A 356 -2.20 -23.08 -6.29
N GLY A 357 -2.79 -22.41 -7.27
CA GLY A 357 -2.67 -20.96 -7.39
C GLY A 357 -3.23 -20.47 -8.70
N ILE A 358 -2.86 -19.24 -9.04
CA ILE A 358 -3.30 -18.60 -10.26
C ILE A 358 -2.26 -17.59 -10.74
N LYS A 359 -1.97 -17.68 -12.03
CA LYS A 359 -1.13 -16.75 -12.78
C LYS A 359 -2.01 -15.72 -13.46
N ASN A 360 -1.58 -14.46 -13.45
CA ASN A 360 -2.19 -13.33 -14.15
C ASN A 360 -3.69 -13.25 -13.90
N LYS A 361 -4.10 -13.31 -12.63
CA LYS A 361 -5.52 -13.17 -12.26
C LYS A 361 -6.12 -11.85 -12.75
N ILE A 362 -5.30 -10.78 -12.85
CA ILE A 362 -5.67 -9.51 -13.50
C ILE A 362 -6.20 -9.65 -14.94
N ALA A 363 -5.88 -10.74 -15.63
CA ALA A 363 -6.33 -11.01 -17.00
C ALA A 363 -7.63 -11.84 -17.08
N ASP A 364 -8.18 -12.29 -15.94
CA ASP A 364 -9.54 -12.84 -15.90
C ASP A 364 -10.54 -11.77 -16.38
N PRO A 365 -11.53 -12.10 -17.24
CA PRO A 365 -12.44 -11.10 -17.79
C PRO A 365 -13.13 -10.22 -16.74
N LYS A 366 -13.59 -10.79 -15.61
CA LYS A 366 -14.28 -10.03 -14.56
C LYS A 366 -13.29 -9.16 -13.79
N VAL A 367 -12.10 -9.67 -13.50
CA VAL A 367 -11.06 -8.91 -12.79
C VAL A 367 -10.53 -7.77 -13.65
N LYS A 368 -10.33 -8.01 -14.95
CA LYS A 368 -9.88 -7.00 -15.92
C LYS A 368 -10.89 -5.87 -16.10
N GLU A 369 -12.19 -6.18 -16.13
CA GLU A 369 -13.26 -5.18 -16.17
C GLU A 369 -13.19 -4.25 -14.95
N ARG A 370 -13.03 -4.82 -13.75
CA ARG A 370 -12.85 -4.04 -12.51
C ARG A 370 -11.58 -3.18 -12.56
N ALA A 371 -10.48 -3.74 -13.06
CA ALA A 371 -9.22 -3.01 -13.19
C ALA A 371 -9.35 -1.83 -14.16
N GLN A 372 -10.01 -2.02 -15.30
CA GLN A 372 -10.31 -0.94 -16.24
C GLN A 372 -11.13 0.18 -15.56
N ASP A 373 -12.21 -0.18 -14.86
CA ASP A 373 -13.06 0.80 -14.16
C ASP A 373 -12.28 1.68 -13.17
N VAL A 374 -11.29 1.10 -12.48
CA VAL A 374 -10.41 1.83 -11.55
C VAL A 374 -9.39 2.69 -12.31
N LEU A 375 -8.75 2.14 -13.36
CA LEU A 375 -7.79 2.87 -14.18
C LEU A 375 -8.41 4.15 -14.78
N GLU A 376 -9.68 4.08 -15.21
CA GLU A 376 -10.45 5.22 -15.73
C GLU A 376 -10.69 6.34 -14.69
N LYS A 377 -10.49 6.07 -13.40
CA LYS A 377 -10.58 7.12 -12.37
C LYS A 377 -9.31 7.93 -12.24
N PHE A 378 -8.17 7.36 -12.64
CA PHE A 378 -6.84 7.92 -12.38
C PHE A 378 -6.16 8.44 -13.64
N PHE A 379 -6.52 7.88 -14.81
CA PHE A 379 -5.80 8.10 -16.06
C PHE A 379 -6.72 8.51 -17.19
N GLU A 380 -6.14 9.19 -18.18
CA GLU A 380 -6.81 9.55 -19.42
C GLU A 380 -7.14 8.30 -20.25
N ALA A 381 -8.25 8.36 -20.99
CA ALA A 381 -8.81 7.20 -21.69
C ALA A 381 -7.85 6.55 -22.70
N ASP A 382 -7.01 7.33 -23.38
CA ASP A 382 -6.03 6.79 -24.33
C ASP A 382 -4.97 5.93 -23.63
N TYR A 383 -4.54 6.35 -22.44
CA TYR A 383 -3.56 5.63 -21.64
C TYR A 383 -4.17 4.41 -20.98
N VAL A 384 -5.39 4.51 -20.45
CA VAL A 384 -6.16 3.35 -19.97
C VAL A 384 -6.28 2.29 -21.06
N ASN A 385 -6.65 2.68 -22.28
CA ASN A 385 -6.77 1.74 -23.40
C ASN A 385 -5.45 1.02 -23.70
N ARG A 386 -4.30 1.70 -23.62
CA ARG A 386 -2.98 1.06 -23.79
C ARG A 386 -2.70 0.03 -22.69
N ILE A 387 -3.03 0.35 -21.43
CA ILE A 387 -2.86 -0.58 -20.30
C ILE A 387 -3.76 -1.80 -20.50
N VAL A 388 -5.06 -1.61 -20.70
CA VAL A 388 -6.04 -2.71 -20.86
C VAL A 388 -5.70 -3.58 -22.05
N THR A 389 -5.33 -2.98 -23.20
CA THR A 389 -4.90 -3.74 -24.39
C THR A 389 -3.65 -4.56 -24.11
N SER A 390 -2.72 -4.07 -23.28
CA SER A 390 -1.56 -4.88 -22.90
C SER A 390 -1.98 -6.12 -22.10
N LEU A 391 -2.98 -6.02 -21.23
CA LEU A 391 -3.52 -7.16 -20.47
C LEU A 391 -4.18 -8.22 -21.36
N ASP A 392 -4.66 -7.87 -22.56
CA ASP A 392 -5.21 -8.85 -23.52
C ASP A 392 -4.16 -9.84 -24.03
N THR A 393 -2.87 -9.50 -23.92
CA THR A 393 -1.77 -10.41 -24.26
C THR A 393 -1.50 -11.45 -23.17
N LEU A 394 -2.08 -11.26 -21.97
CA LEU A 394 -2.03 -12.22 -20.88
C LEU A 394 -3.14 -13.25 -20.97
N LYS A 395 -2.91 -14.37 -20.32
CA LYS A 395 -3.95 -15.36 -20.02
C LYS A 395 -3.92 -15.61 -18.52
N SER A 396 -5.08 -15.49 -17.88
CA SER A 396 -5.26 -16.02 -16.54
C SER A 396 -5.17 -17.54 -16.60
N LYS A 397 -4.39 -18.14 -15.71
CA LYS A 397 -4.14 -19.58 -15.71
C LYS A 397 -4.08 -20.12 -14.30
N ASP A 398 -4.88 -21.14 -14.06
CA ASP A 398 -4.78 -21.93 -12.85
C ASP A 398 -3.44 -22.64 -12.78
N ILE A 399 -2.84 -22.58 -11.59
CA ILE A 399 -1.72 -23.42 -11.21
C ILE A 399 -2.35 -24.63 -10.51
N PRO A 400 -2.09 -25.85 -11.02
CA PRO A 400 -2.69 -27.06 -10.47
C PRO A 400 -2.15 -27.35 -9.07
N GLU A 401 -2.90 -28.16 -8.33
CA GLU A 401 -2.41 -28.78 -7.11
C GLU A 401 -1.16 -29.62 -7.42
N ASP A 402 -0.21 -29.64 -6.48
CA ASP A 402 1.05 -30.41 -6.57
C ASP A 402 1.95 -30.01 -7.77
N ALA A 403 1.79 -28.79 -8.27
CA ALA A 403 2.75 -28.14 -9.16
C ALA A 403 4.18 -28.17 -8.57
N ASN A 404 5.19 -28.10 -9.43
CA ASN A 404 6.60 -28.05 -9.02
C ASN A 404 7.18 -26.62 -9.20
N TRP A 405 7.91 -26.13 -8.20
CA TRP A 405 8.65 -24.86 -8.24
C TRP A 405 9.59 -24.71 -9.44
N ASP A 406 10.24 -25.78 -9.88
CA ASP A 406 11.10 -25.79 -11.07
C ASP A 406 10.32 -25.45 -12.36
N THR A 407 9.00 -25.68 -12.33
CA THR A 407 8.09 -25.46 -13.45
C THR A 407 7.19 -24.24 -13.28
N ILE A 408 7.21 -23.57 -12.12
CA ILE A 408 6.31 -22.43 -11.87
C ILE A 408 6.55 -21.27 -12.85
N GLY A 409 7.82 -20.97 -13.12
CA GLY A 409 8.22 -19.97 -14.10
C GLY A 409 7.92 -20.36 -15.55
N THR A 410 7.55 -21.62 -15.80
CA THR A 410 7.31 -22.22 -17.12
C THR A 410 5.86 -22.65 -17.36
N TYR A 411 4.91 -22.33 -16.48
CA TYR A 411 3.48 -22.41 -16.84
C TYR A 411 3.19 -21.36 -17.94
N TYR A 412 3.40 -21.78 -19.18
CA TYR A 412 3.27 -21.02 -20.43
C TYR A 412 1.84 -20.89 -20.86
#